data_AF-A0A7S2SBM5-F1
#
_entry.id   AF-A0A7S2SBM5-F1
#
_cell.length_a   1.000
_cell.length_b   1.000
_cell.length_c   1.000
_cell.angle_alpha   90.00
_cell.angle_beta   90.00
_cell.angle_gamma   90.00
#
_symmetry.space_group_name_H-M   'P 1'
#
loop_
_entity.id
_entity.type
_entity.pdbx_description
1 polymer ?
#
loop_
_entity_poly.entity_id
_entity_poly.type
_entity_poly.pdbx_seq_one_letter_code
_entity_poly.pdbx_strand_id
1 'polypeptide(L)'
;GVAVVGVGVVGVAVVGAAVVGLAVVGVAVVGVAVVGVAVVGVAVVGLAVVGVAVVGVAVVGLAVVGLAVVGVAVVGVAVVGVAVVGVAVVGVAVVGVAVVGLAVVGLAVVGVAVVGVAVVGVAVVGVAVIGVAVVGV
;
A
#
# COMPACT_ATOMS: atom_id res chain seq x y z
N GLY A 1 16.77 -9.04 9.86
CA GLY A 1 16.23 -8.48 8.61
C GLY A 1 16.58 -9.40 7.45
N VAL A 2 15.72 -9.50 6.44
CA VAL A 2 15.85 -10.40 5.27
C VAL A 2 15.84 -9.56 3.99
N ALA A 3 16.58 -9.98 2.97
CA ALA A 3 16.57 -9.36 1.64
C ALA A 3 16.05 -10.35 0.60
N VAL A 4 15.10 -9.90 -0.23
CA VAL A 4 14.49 -10.69 -1.31
C VAL A 4 14.71 -9.98 -2.64
N VAL A 5 15.18 -10.70 -3.65
CA VAL A 5 15.46 -10.17 -4.99
C VAL A 5 14.81 -11.07 -6.03
N GLY A 6 13.97 -10.51 -6.90
CA GLY A 6 13.49 -11.17 -8.12
C GLY A 6 12.54 -12.34 -7.88
N VAL A 7 11.30 -12.06 -7.46
CA VAL A 7 10.30 -13.11 -7.16
C VAL A 7 8.95 -12.83 -7.83
N GLY A 8 8.33 -13.88 -8.39
CA GLY A 8 6.94 -13.88 -8.83
C GLY A 8 6.08 -14.73 -7.90
N VAL A 9 4.95 -14.20 -7.46
CA VAL A 9 4.01 -14.89 -6.56
C VAL A 9 2.62 -14.90 -7.18
N VAL A 10 1.97 -16.07 -7.18
CA VAL A 10 0.60 -16.24 -7.67
C VAL A 10 -0.22 -16.97 -6.60
N GLY A 11 -1.33 -16.36 -6.16
CA GLY A 11 -2.32 -17.00 -5.30
C GLY A 11 -1.82 -17.28 -3.87
N VAL A 12 -1.73 -16.25 -3.03
CA VAL A 12 -1.29 -16.40 -1.63
C VAL A 12 -2.31 -15.86 -0.64
N ALA A 13 -2.49 -16.58 0.46
CA ALA A 13 -3.23 -16.12 1.63
C ALA A 13 -2.30 -16.05 2.84
N VAL A 14 -2.27 -14.91 3.53
CA VAL A 14 -1.50 -14.71 4.76
C VAL A 14 -2.46 -14.34 5.89
N VAL A 15 -2.38 -15.08 7.00
CA VAL A 15 -3.18 -14.84 8.20
C VAL A 15 -2.26 -14.75 9.41
N GLY A 16 -2.30 -13.63 10.13
CA GLY A 16 -1.59 -13.49 11.41
C GLY A 16 -0.07 -13.47 11.27
N ALA A 17 0.48 -12.44 10.62
CA ALA A 17 1.93 -12.33 10.40
C ALA A 17 2.53 -11.08 11.04
N ALA A 18 3.79 -11.19 11.49
CA ALA A 18 4.62 -10.07 11.90
C ALA A 18 5.90 -10.05 11.05
N VAL A 19 6.16 -8.94 10.38
CA VAL A 19 7.34 -8.76 9.52
C VAL A 19 8.19 -7.62 10.08
N VAL A 20 9.48 -7.89 10.31
CA VAL A 20 10.43 -6.91 10.85
C VAL A 20 11.69 -6.85 10.00
N GLY A 21 11.99 -5.68 9.43
CA GLY A 21 13.23 -5.43 8.70
C GLY A 21 13.31 -6.21 7.40
N LEU A 22 12.59 -5.77 6.37
CA LEU A 22 12.58 -6.44 5.06
C LEU A 22 13.01 -5.48 3.95
N ALA A 23 13.90 -5.95 3.08
CA ALA A 23 14.23 -5.29 1.82
C ALA A 23 13.78 -6.16 0.64
N VAL A 24 13.01 -5.58 -0.28
CA VAL A 24 12.47 -6.29 -1.45
C VAL A 24 12.83 -5.55 -2.72
N VAL A 25 13.37 -6.27 -3.71
CA VAL A 25 13.71 -5.72 -5.04
C VAL A 25 13.10 -6.59 -6.13
N GLY A 26 12.32 -5.97 -7.03
CA GLY A 26 11.83 -6.60 -8.26
C GLY A 26 10.86 -7.75 -8.00
N VAL A 27 9.64 -7.45 -7.57
CA VAL A 27 8.64 -8.47 -7.25
C VAL A 27 7.34 -8.25 -8.03
N ALA A 28 6.75 -9.35 -8.51
CA ALA A 28 5.44 -9.37 -9.14
C ALA A 28 4.50 -10.28 -8.34
N VAL A 29 3.31 -9.78 -8.03
CA VAL A 29 2.33 -10.47 -7.18
C VAL A 29 0.97 -10.46 -7.85
N VAL A 30 0.34 -11.63 -7.96
CA VAL A 30 -1.01 -11.80 -8.51
C VAL A 30 -1.88 -12.57 -7.53
N GLY A 31 -3.02 -11.98 -7.13
CA GLY A 31 -4.03 -12.65 -6.31
C GLY A 31 -3.56 -12.91 -4.88
N VAL A 32 -3.67 -11.90 -4.00
CA VAL A 32 -3.27 -12.03 -2.60
C VAL A 32 -4.36 -11.60 -1.63
N ALA A 33 -4.54 -12.39 -0.58
CA ALA A 33 -5.36 -12.06 0.58
C ALA A 33 -4.49 -11.95 1.84
N VAL A 34 -4.59 -10.84 2.56
CA VAL A 34 -3.84 -10.59 3.81
C VAL A 34 -4.79 -10.24 4.93
N VAL A 35 -4.69 -10.95 6.06
CA VAL A 35 -5.51 -10.71 7.25
C VAL A 35 -4.63 -10.62 8.50
N GLY A 36 -4.77 -9.53 9.25
CA GLY A 36 -4.17 -9.39 10.58
C GLY A 36 -2.64 -9.38 10.55
N VAL A 37 -2.05 -8.37 9.91
CA VAL A 37 -0.58 -8.31 9.73
C VAL A 37 0.01 -7.03 10.32
N ALA A 38 1.14 -7.19 11.01
CA ALA A 38 1.97 -6.09 11.48
C ALA A 38 3.30 -6.05 10.71
N VAL A 39 3.66 -4.87 10.19
CA VAL A 39 4.88 -4.67 9.40
C VAL A 39 5.70 -3.52 9.98
N VAL A 40 6.99 -3.76 10.24
CA VAL A 40 7.91 -2.76 10.77
C VAL A 40 9.19 -2.69 9.94
N GLY A 41 9.51 -1.50 9.44
CA GLY A 41 10.78 -1.21 8.77
C GLY A 41 10.95 -1.99 7.47
N VAL A 42 10.25 -1.55 6.42
CA VAL A 42 10.29 -2.21 5.12
C VAL A 42 10.66 -1.24 4.00
N ALA A 43 11.58 -1.68 3.15
CA ALA A 43 11.99 -0.99 1.93
C ALA A 43 11.67 -1.85 0.70
N VAL A 44 10.98 -1.26 -0.28
CA VAL A 44 10.57 -1.95 -1.50
C VAL A 44 10.99 -1.15 -2.73
N VAL A 45 11.61 -1.82 -3.70
CA VAL A 45 11.99 -1.23 -5.00
C VAL A 45 11.43 -2.09 -6.12
N GLY A 46 10.60 -1.50 -6.97
CA GLY A 46 10.03 -2.15 -8.16
C GLY A 46 9.05 -3.27 -7.79
N LEU A 47 7.80 -2.89 -7.51
CA LEU A 47 6.73 -3.83 -7.17
C LEU A 47 5.54 -3.68 -8.13
N ALA A 48 5.08 -4.80 -8.67
CA ALA A 48 3.84 -4.89 -9.44
C ALA A 48 2.85 -5.81 -8.72
N VAL A 49 1.63 -5.32 -8.49
CA VAL A 49 0.61 -6.02 -7.71
C VAL A 49 -0.72 -5.99 -8.45
N VAL A 50 -1.34 -7.17 -8.63
CA VAL A 50 -2.64 -7.33 -9.27
C VAL A 50 -3.57 -8.14 -8.37
N GLY A 51 -4.73 -7.57 -8.04
CA GLY A 51 -5.80 -8.26 -7.31
C GLY A 51 -5.44 -8.55 -5.86
N VAL A 52 -5.63 -7.58 -4.97
CA VAL A 52 -5.31 -7.74 -3.54
C VAL A 52 -6.46 -7.34 -2.62
N ALA A 53 -6.67 -8.17 -1.60
CA ALA A 53 -7.56 -7.88 -0.48
C ALA A 53 -6.74 -7.83 0.82
N VAL A 54 -6.85 -6.72 1.56
CA VAL A 54 -6.16 -6.51 2.83
C VAL A 54 -7.16 -6.16 3.93
N VAL A 55 -7.11 -6.89 5.04
CA VAL A 55 -7.95 -6.64 6.22
C VAL A 55 -7.08 -6.57 7.48
N GLY A 56 -7.18 -5.45 8.21
CA GLY A 56 -6.56 -5.30 9.52
C GLY A 56 -5.04 -5.31 9.46
N VAL A 57 -4.44 -4.22 8.97
CA VAL A 57 -2.97 -4.11 8.85
C VAL A 57 -2.44 -2.87 9.54
N ALA A 58 -1.33 -3.05 10.26
CA ALA A 58 -0.55 -1.97 10.86
C ALA A 58 0.85 -1.92 10.21
N VAL A 59 1.23 -0.74 9.73
CA VAL A 59 2.54 -0.50 9.09
C VAL A 59 3.27 0.63 9.78
N VAL A 60 4.51 0.39 10.18
CA VAL A 60 5.41 1.39 10.76
C VAL A 60 6.71 1.45 9.96
N GLY A 61 6.99 2.61 9.36
CA GLY A 61 8.21 2.83 8.59
C GLY A 61 8.23 2.06 7.27
N LEU A 62 7.65 2.64 6.23
CA LEU A 62 7.64 2.07 4.87
C LEU A 62 8.28 3.03 3.87
N ALA A 63 9.22 2.52 3.07
CA ALA A 63 9.75 3.22 1.92
C ALA A 63 9.47 2.40 0.65
N VAL A 64 8.83 3.01 -0.35
CA VAL A 64 8.53 2.34 -1.63
C VAL A 64 8.95 3.21 -2.80
N VAL A 65 9.70 2.61 -3.72
CA VAL A 65 10.12 3.23 -4.99
C VAL A 65 9.64 2.39 -6.16
N GLY A 66 8.83 2.98 -7.04
CA GLY A 66 8.30 2.32 -8.22
C GLY A 66 7.26 1.26 -7.88
N LEU A 67 5.99 1.67 -7.80
CA LEU A 67 4.88 0.79 -7.44
C LEU A 67 3.76 0.89 -8.49
N ALA A 68 3.32 -0.26 -9.00
CA ALA A 68 2.14 -0.38 -9.84
C ALA A 68 1.12 -1.31 -9.19
N VAL A 69 -0.11 -0.82 -9.01
CA VAL A 69 -1.17 -1.54 -8.31
C VAL A 69 -2.46 -1.51 -9.13
N VAL A 70 -3.06 -2.68 -9.34
CA VAL A 70 -4.34 -2.84 -10.04
C VAL A 70 -5.30 -3.67 -9.21
N GLY A 71 -6.47 -3.11 -8.91
CA GLY A 71 -7.58 -3.80 -8.24
C GLY A 71 -7.27 -4.14 -6.79
N VAL A 72 -7.54 -3.20 -5.89
CA VAL A 72 -7.28 -3.38 -4.44
C VAL A 72 -8.48 -3.02 -3.58
N ALA A 73 -8.75 -3.88 -2.60
CA ALA A 73 -9.67 -3.61 -1.50
C ALA A 73 -8.90 -3.59 -0.18
N VAL A 74 -9.04 -2.50 0.58
CA VAL A 74 -8.39 -2.32 1.89
C VAL A 74 -9.43 -1.99 2.94
N VAL A 75 -9.42 -2.74 4.05
CA VAL A 75 -10.29 -2.49 5.21
C VAL A 75 -9.46 -2.43 6.49
N GLY A 76 -9.58 -1.33 7.24
CA GLY A 76 -8.98 -1.17 8.56
C GLY A 76 -7.46 -1.16 8.52
N VAL A 77 -6.88 -0.02 8.14
CA VAL A 77 -5.41 0.12 8.05
C VAL A 77 -4.89 1.33 8.82
N ALA A 78 -3.84 1.10 9.60
CA ALA A 78 -3.10 2.14 10.30
C ALA A 78 -1.66 2.21 9.77
N VAL A 79 -1.23 3.42 9.42
CA VAL A 79 0.07 3.65 8.79
C VAL A 79 0.80 4.80 9.48
N VAL A 80 2.05 4.57 9.86
CA VAL A 80 2.92 5.58 10.47
C VAL A 80 4.25 5.66 9.71
N GLY A 81 4.56 6.85 9.21
CA GLY A 81 5.84 7.16 8.57
C GLY A 81 6.03 6.45 7.23
N VAL A 82 5.53 7.05 6.16
CA VAL A 82 5.62 6.47 4.81
C VAL A 82 6.16 7.46 3.80
N ALA A 83 7.11 6.98 2.99
CA ALA A 83 7.64 7.68 1.84
C ALA A 83 7.40 6.85 0.58
N VAL A 84 6.80 7.46 -0.43
CA VAL A 84 6.47 6.78 -1.69
C VAL A 84 6.92 7.61 -2.89
N VAL A 85 7.65 7.00 -3.81
CA VAL A 85 8.11 7.64 -5.05
C VAL A 85 7.69 6.82 -6.26
N GLY A 86 6.97 7.46 -7.18
CA GLY A 86 6.54 6.88 -8.44
C GLY A 86 5.50 5.78 -8.27
N VAL A 87 4.23 6.16 -8.24
CA VAL A 87 3.10 5.23 -8.04
C VAL A 87 2.06 5.40 -9.14
N ALA A 88 1.62 4.26 -9.67
CA ALA A 88 0.40 4.16 -10.46
C ALA A 88 -0.60 3.22 -9.78
N VAL A 89 -1.82 3.70 -9.56
CA VAL A 89 -2.89 2.96 -8.90
C VAL A 89 -4.15 2.98 -9.75
N VAL A 90 -4.74 1.81 -10.01
CA VAL A 90 -6.00 1.67 -10.75
C VAL A 90 -6.99 0.81 -9.97
N GLY A 91 -8.17 1.36 -9.69
CA GLY A 91 -9.29 0.66 -9.07
C GLY A 91 -9.02 0.30 -7.62
N VAL A 92 -9.29 1.24 -6.70
CA VAL A 92 -9.12 1.00 -5.26
C VAL A 92 -10.36 1.35 -4.46
N ALA A 93 -10.74 0.46 -3.56
CA ALA A 93 -11.69 0.71 -2.49
C ALA A 93 -10.99 0.67 -1.14
N VAL A 94 -11.13 1.72 -0.35
CA VAL A 94 -10.52 1.86 0.97
C VAL A 94 -11.58 2.19 2.02
N VAL A 95 -11.62 1.43 3.11
CA VAL A 95 -12.51 1.68 4.25
C VAL A 95 -11.74 1.72 5.55
N GLY A 96 -11.84 2.82 6.30
CA GLY A 96 -11.26 2.97 7.64
C GLY A 96 -9.73 3.01 7.61
N VAL A 97 -9.18 4.18 7.30
CA VAL A 97 -7.72 4.38 7.22
C VAL A 97 -7.25 5.54 8.07
N ALA A 98 -6.20 5.29 8.85
CA ALA A 98 -5.47 6.31 9.58
C ALA A 98 -4.01 6.37 9.10
N VAL A 99 -3.56 7.57 8.71
CA VAL A 99 -2.19 7.79 8.23
C VAL A 99 -1.55 8.94 8.99
N VAL A 100 -0.35 8.71 9.53
CA VAL A 100 0.47 9.74 10.19
C VAL A 100 1.82 9.84 9.49
N GLY A 101 2.13 11.01 8.94
CA GLY A 101 3.39 11.28 8.25
C GLY A 101 3.50 10.55 6.91
N LEU A 102 2.96 11.18 5.85
CA LEU A 102 2.99 10.66 4.49
C LEU A 102 3.70 11.64 3.55
N ALA A 103 4.69 11.15 2.82
CA ALA A 103 5.33 11.86 1.72
C ALA A 103 5.15 11.07 0.42
N VAL A 104 4.59 11.70 -0.61
CA VAL A 104 4.39 11.07 -1.92
C VAL A 104 4.90 11.97 -3.04
N VAL A 105 5.72 11.41 -3.94
CA VAL A 105 6.24 12.09 -5.12
C VAL A 105 5.87 11.28 -6.37
N GLY A 106 5.13 11.90 -7.29
CA GLY A 106 4.71 11.27 -8.54
C GLY A 106 3.64 10.21 -8.33
N LEU A 107 2.38 10.63 -8.22
CA LEU A 107 1.23 9.77 -7.99
C LEU A 107 0.22 9.90 -9.14
N ALA A 108 -0.13 8.78 -9.76
CA ALA A 108 -1.24 8.69 -10.70
C ALA A 108 -2.29 7.70 -10.17
N VAL A 109 -3.53 8.14 -10.10
CA VAL A 109 -4.63 7.37 -9.51
C VAL A 109 -5.86 7.42 -10.43
N VAL A 110 -6.43 6.25 -10.73
CA VAL A 110 -7.65 6.13 -11.52
C VAL A 110 -8.66 5.26 -10.78
N GLY A 111 -9.84 5.81 -10.50
CA GLY A 111 -10.97 5.10 -9.90
C GLY A 111 -10.71 4.72 -8.44
N VAL A 112 -10.97 5.66 -7.52
CA VAL A 112 -10.80 5.43 -6.08
C VAL A 112 -12.06 5.79 -5.31
N ALA A 113 -12.48 4.86 -4.45
CA ALA A 113 -13.53 5.06 -3.46
C ALA A 113 -12.94 4.96 -2.06
N VAL A 114 -13.19 5.95 -1.22
CA VAL A 114 -12.65 6.01 0.14
C VAL A 114 -13.74 6.35 1.15
N VAL A 115 -13.80 5.58 2.24
CA VAL A 115 -14.74 5.79 3.35
C VAL A 115 -13.99 5.82 4.67
N GLY A 116 -14.17 6.89 5.45
CA GLY A 116 -13.58 7.05 6.79
C GLY A 116 -12.05 7.14 6.78
N VAL A 117 -11.51 8.35 6.66
CA VAL A 117 -10.06 8.62 6.61
C VAL A 117 -9.67 9.69 7.61
N ALA A 118 -8.59 9.42 8.35
CA ALA A 118 -7.87 10.43 9.11
C ALA A 118 -6.43 10.51 8.60
N VAL A 119 -5.96 11.71 8.25
CA VAL A 119 -4.57 11.93 7.85
C VAL A 119 -3.95 13.09 8.62
N VAL A 120 -2.76 12.86 9.19
CA VAL A 120 -1.99 13.89 9.89
C VAL A 120 -0.59 13.99 9.27
N GLY A 121 -0.26 15.17 8.74
CA GLY A 121 1.05 15.44 8.13
C GLY A 121 1.22 14.78 6.76
N VAL A 122 0.90 15.53 5.70
CA VAL A 122 1.02 15.06 4.31
C VAL A 122 1.82 16.04 3.47
N ALA A 123 2.75 15.53 2.68
CA ALA A 123 3.37 16.24 1.57
C ALA A 123 3.17 15.45 0.28
N VAL A 124 2.59 16.09 -0.74
CA VAL A 124 2.41 15.46 -2.06
C VAL A 124 2.94 16.37 -3.15
N VAL A 125 3.76 15.81 -4.05
CA VAL A 125 4.31 16.51 -5.21
C VAL A 125 4.02 15.70 -6.48
N GLY A 126 3.37 16.33 -7.45
CA GLY A 126 3.03 15.71 -8.73
C GLY A 126 1.93 14.66 -8.59
N VAL A 127 0.67 15.09 -8.72
CA VAL A 127 -0.51 14.24 -8.56
C VAL A 127 -1.41 14.37 -9.78
N ALA A 128 -1.87 13.23 -10.30
CA ALA A 128 -2.98 13.14 -11.23
C ALA A 128 -4.02 12.16 -10.68
N VAL A 129 -5.28 12.60 -10.56
CA VAL A 129 -6.38 11.74 -10.10
C VAL A 129 -7.57 11.84 -11.04
N ILE A 130 -8.13 10.69 -11.42
CA ILE A 130 -9.32 10.58 -12.25
C ILE A 130 -10.34 9.67 -11.55
N GLY A 131 -11.52 10.19 -11.25
CA GLY A 131 -12.61 9.44 -10.62
C GLY A 131 -12.36 9.15 -9.15
N VAL A 132 -12.81 10.06 -8.28
CA VAL A 132 -12.72 9.93 -6.82
C VAL A 132 -14.11 10.03 -6.20
N ALA A 133 -14.42 9.10 -5.31
CA ALA A 133 -15.54 9.23 -4.38
C ALA A 133 -14.99 9.15 -2.95
N VAL A 134 -15.21 10.20 -2.15
CA VAL A 134 -14.88 10.20 -0.72
C VAL A 134 -16.17 10.39 0.06
N VAL A 135 -16.49 9.44 0.92
CA VAL A 135 -17.60 9.55 1.87
C VAL A 135 -17.02 9.59 3.27
N GLY A 136 -16.98 10.78 3.84
CA GLY A 136 -16.53 10.98 5.21
C GLY A 136 -17.63 10.59 6.19
N VAL A 137 -17.22 9.92 7.27
CA VAL A 137 -17.87 10.05 8.58
C VAL A 137 -16.79 10.50 9.53
#